data_AF-A0A958YDG6-F1
#
_entry.id   AF-A0A958YDG6-F1
#
_cell.length_a   1.000
_cell.length_b   1.000
_cell.length_c   1.000
_cell.angle_alpha   90.00
_cell.angle_beta   90.00
_cell.angle_gamma   90.00
#
_symmetry.space_group_name_H-M   'P 1'
#
loop_
_entity.id
_entity.type
_entity.pdbx_description
1 polymer ?
#
loop_
_entity_poly.entity_id
_entity_poly.type
_entity_poly.pdbx_seq_one_letter_code
_entity_poly.pdbx_strand_id
1 'polypeptide(L)' 'LEATREDASHAHREACQKKLNVLLEQRIDLSTAIDDLLNDIANGDKYMKVYKQMKMYNDDELNPVLRAASKN' A
#
# COMPACT_ATOMS: atom_id res chain seq x y z
N LEU A 1 -15.94 -9.80 -21.69
CA LEU A 1 -16.04 -9.94 -20.22
C LEU A 1 -16.97 -11.12 -19.94
N GLU A 2 -16.80 -11.87 -18.84
CA GLU A 2 -17.71 -12.98 -18.51
C GLU A 2 -19.19 -12.52 -18.42
N ALA A 3 -19.41 -11.25 -18.02
CA ALA A 3 -20.75 -10.63 -18.01
C ALA A 3 -21.37 -10.45 -19.42
N THR A 4 -20.54 -10.38 -20.47
CA THR A 4 -20.94 -10.11 -21.86
C THR A 4 -20.79 -11.32 -22.76
N ARG A 5 -20.53 -12.52 -22.22
CA ARG A 5 -20.35 -13.73 -23.02
C ARG A 5 -21.70 -14.22 -23.55
N GLU A 6 -21.85 -14.30 -24.87
CA GLU A 6 -23.15 -14.56 -25.52
C GLU A 6 -23.61 -16.02 -25.40
N ASP A 7 -22.68 -16.95 -25.26
CA ASP A 7 -22.91 -18.40 -25.08
C ASP A 7 -23.27 -18.79 -23.63
N ALA A 8 -23.23 -17.84 -22.70
CA ALA A 8 -23.53 -18.07 -21.29
C ALA A 8 -25.02 -17.89 -21.00
N SER A 9 -25.53 -18.66 -20.03
CA SER A 9 -26.93 -18.52 -19.59
C SER A 9 -27.21 -17.11 -19.06
N HIS A 10 -28.46 -16.67 -19.19
CA HIS A 10 -28.89 -15.35 -18.69
C HIS A 10 -28.55 -15.15 -17.20
N ALA A 11 -28.83 -16.16 -16.38
CA ALA A 11 -28.51 -16.15 -14.95
C ALA A 11 -27.01 -16.01 -14.68
N HIS A 12 -26.15 -16.65 -15.48
CA HIS A 12 -24.71 -16.51 -15.36
C HIS A 12 -24.24 -15.09 -15.73
N ARG A 13 -24.76 -14.54 -16.83
CA ARG A 13 -24.44 -13.17 -17.27
C ARG A 13 -24.86 -12.14 -16.23
N GLU A 14 -26.06 -12.27 -15.65
CA GLU A 14 -26.52 -11.39 -14.56
C GLU A 14 -25.63 -11.50 -13.31
N ALA A 15 -25.24 -12.72 -12.92
CA ALA A 15 -24.35 -12.91 -11.78
C ALA A 15 -22.98 -12.27 -12.02
N CYS A 16 -22.42 -12.43 -13.23
CA CYS A 16 -21.17 -11.79 -13.62
C CYS A 16 -21.30 -10.28 -13.75
N GLN A 17 -22.44 -9.75 -14.22
CA GLN A 17 -22.69 -8.32 -14.30
C GLN A 17 -22.76 -7.67 -12.91
N LYS A 18 -23.41 -8.34 -11.94
CA LYS A 18 -23.42 -7.86 -10.55
C LYS A 18 -22.01 -7.76 -9.97
N LYS A 19 -21.18 -8.79 -10.19
CA LYS A 19 -19.76 -8.76 -9.77
C LYS A 19 -18.99 -7.64 -10.45
N LEU A 20 -19.20 -7.44 -11.76
CA LEU A 20 -18.56 -6.36 -12.50
C LEU A 20 -18.93 -4.99 -11.95
N ASN A 21 -20.22 -4.76 -11.62
CA ASN A 21 -20.66 -3.49 -11.04
C ASN A 21 -19.95 -3.21 -9.70
N VAL A 22 -19.83 -4.22 -8.83
CA VAL A 22 -19.08 -4.10 -7.56
C VAL A 22 -17.61 -3.75 -7.83
N LEU A 23 -16.96 -4.42 -8.78
CA LEU A 23 -15.56 -4.12 -9.12
C LEU A 23 -15.37 -2.69 -9.69
N LEU A 24 -16.35 -2.19 -10.44
CA LEU A 24 -16.33 -0.83 -10.97
C LEU A 24 -16.49 0.21 -9.87
N GLU A 25 -17.38 -0.03 -8.91
CA GLU A 25 -17.55 0.80 -7.70
C GLU A 25 -16.27 0.81 -6.86
N GLN A 26 -15.73 -0.37 -6.55
CA GLN A 26 -14.47 -0.51 -5.80
C GLN A 26 -13.30 0.21 -6.47
N ARG A 27 -13.25 0.21 -7.81
CA ARG A 27 -12.22 0.95 -8.55
C ARG A 27 -12.37 2.45 -8.37
N ILE A 28 -13.61 2.97 -8.39
CA ILE A 28 -13.88 4.39 -8.17
C ILE A 28 -13.47 4.75 -6.74
N ASP A 29 -13.93 3.99 -5.74
CA ASP A 29 -13.61 4.23 -4.34
C ASP A 29 -12.09 4.25 -4.08
N LEU A 30 -11.36 3.28 -4.65
CA LEU A 30 -9.91 3.20 -4.50
C LEU A 30 -9.20 4.37 -5.17
N SER A 31 -9.65 4.79 -6.35
CA SER A 31 -9.04 5.91 -7.06
C SER A 31 -9.27 7.22 -6.30
N THR A 32 -10.50 7.45 -5.83
CA THR A 32 -10.84 8.61 -4.99
C THR A 32 -10.02 8.63 -3.70
N ALA A 33 -9.89 7.50 -3.01
CA ALA A 33 -9.10 7.43 -1.78
C ALA A 33 -7.61 7.75 -2.00
N ILE A 34 -7.06 7.40 -3.17
CA ILE A 34 -5.69 7.78 -3.57
C ILE A 34 -5.61 9.28 -3.83
N ASP A 35 -6.55 9.85 -4.58
CA ASP A 35 -6.59 11.28 -4.87
C ASP A 35 -6.71 12.10 -3.59
N ASP A 36 -7.58 11.69 -2.67
CA ASP A 36 -7.74 12.32 -1.35
C ASP A 36 -6.45 12.25 -0.53
N LEU A 37 -5.79 11.08 -0.48
CA LEU A 37 -4.50 10.95 0.21
C LEU A 37 -3.42 11.86 -0.39
N LEU A 38 -3.37 11.97 -1.72
CA LEU A 38 -2.40 12.84 -2.39
C LEU A 38 -2.69 14.32 -2.12
N ASN A 39 -3.97 14.72 -2.12
CA ASN A 39 -4.40 16.07 -1.78
C ASN A 39 -4.06 16.42 -0.32
N ASP A 40 -4.34 15.52 0.62
CA ASP A 40 -3.99 15.68 2.03
C ASP A 40 -2.47 15.83 2.22
N ILE A 41 -1.66 15.09 1.44
CA ILE A 41 -0.20 15.23 1.46
C ILE A 41 0.24 16.58 0.87
N ALA A 42 -0.37 17.02 -0.24
CA ALA A 42 -0.05 18.28 -0.89
C ALA A 42 -0.41 19.50 -0.03
N ASN A 43 -1.52 19.43 0.71
CA ASN A 43 -1.97 20.46 1.63
C ASN A 43 -1.21 20.46 2.97
N GLY A 44 -0.47 19.40 3.27
CA GLY A 44 0.20 19.24 4.56
C GLY A 44 -0.75 18.83 5.69
N ASP A 45 -1.87 18.17 5.38
CA ASP A 45 -2.74 17.54 6.37
C ASP A 45 -2.23 16.14 6.75
N LYS A 46 -1.56 15.46 5.80
CA LYS A 46 -0.88 14.17 6.01
C LYS A 46 0.60 14.23 5.67
N TYR A 47 1.42 13.61 6.50
CA TYR A 47 2.88 13.59 6.32
C TYR A 47 3.42 12.16 6.33
N MET A 48 4.22 11.84 5.31
CA MET A 48 4.98 10.60 5.27
C MET A 48 6.19 10.70 6.20
N LYS A 49 6.30 9.78 7.15
CA LYS A 49 7.46 9.67 8.04
C LYS A 49 8.41 8.59 7.54
N VAL A 50 9.66 8.96 7.30
CA VAL A 50 10.72 8.01 6.96
C VAL A 50 11.46 7.63 8.23
N TYR A 51 11.32 6.37 8.64
CA TYR A 51 12.10 5.79 9.73
C TYR A 51 13.28 5.02 9.15
N LYS A 52 14.47 5.21 9.72
CA LYS A 52 15.67 4.45 9.35
C LYS A 52 16.08 3.57 10.52
N GLN A 53 16.40 2.32 10.22
CA GLN A 53 16.99 1.43 11.20
C GLN A 53 18.40 1.94 11.56
N MET A 54 18.64 2.22 12.83
CA MET A 54 19.95 2.63 13.31
C MET A 54 20.86 1.40 13.42
N LYS A 55 22.07 1.51 12.86
CA LYS A 55 23.09 0.45 12.91
C LYS A 55 24.09 0.74 14.02
N MET A 56 23.66 0.49 15.26
CA MET A 56 24.44 0.77 16.47
C MET A 56 25.73 -0.06 16.58
N TYR A 57 25.83 -1.16 15.84
CA TYR A 57 27.01 -2.04 15.85
C TYR A 57 28.21 -1.48 15.09
N ASN A 58 28.04 -0.44 14.28
CA ASN A 58 29.16 0.24 13.62
C ASN A 58 29.74 1.39 14.46
N ASP A 59 29.13 1.67 15.60
CA ASP A 59 29.54 2.74 16.50
C ASP A 59 30.44 2.13 17.59
N ASP A 60 31.67 2.65 17.69
CA ASP A 60 32.68 2.16 18.60
C ASP A 60 32.36 2.43 20.08
N GLU A 61 31.42 3.32 20.42
CA GLU A 61 30.97 3.59 21.80
C GLU A 61 29.74 2.76 22.19
N LEU A 62 28.98 2.31 21.20
CA LEU A 62 27.74 1.56 21.39
C LEU A 62 27.91 0.06 21.13
N ASN A 63 28.92 -0.34 20.35
CA ASN A 63 29.26 -1.74 20.13
C ASN A 63 30.22 -2.25 21.24
N PRO A 64 29.77 -3.15 22.13
CA PRO A 64 30.62 -3.67 23.21
C PRO A 64 31.88 -4.39 22.72
N VAL A 65 31.82 -4.98 21.52
CA VAL A 65 32.94 -5.70 20.91
C VAL A 65 34.03 -4.72 20.44
N LEU A 66 33.62 -3.61 19.79
CA LEU A 66 34.56 -2.57 19.34
C LEU A 66 35.15 -1.81 20.53
N ARG A 67 34.33 -1.50 21.56
CA ARG A 67 34.81 -0.90 22.82
C ARG A 67 35.87 -1.70 23.54
N ALA A 68 35.74 -3.03 23.55
CA ALA A 68 36.70 -3.91 24.18
C ALA A 68 38.02 -3.95 23.39
N ALA A 69 37.97 -3.81 22.07
CA ALA A 69 39.16 -3.77 21.21
C ALA A 69 39.94 -2.45 21.34
N SER A 70 39.26 -1.31 21.48
CA SER A 70 39.88 0.03 21.54
C SER A 70 40.51 0.39 22.90
N LYS A 71 40.39 -0.47 23.91
CA LYS A 71 40.90 -0.23 25.28
C LYS A 71 42.27 -0.88 25.58
N ASN A 72 42.97 -1.38 24.56
CA ASN A 72 44.30 -1.96 24.69
C ASN A 72 45.38 -1.08 24.09
#